data_AF-A0A172ESY4-F1
#
_entry.id   AF-A0A172ESY4-F1
#
_cell.length_a   1.000
_cell.length_b   1.000
_cell.length_c   1.000
_cell.angle_alpha   90.00
_cell.angle_beta   90.00
_cell.angle_gamma   90.00
#
_symmetry.space_group_name_H-M   'P 1'
#
loop_
_entity.id
_entity.type
_entity.pdbx_description
1 polymer ?
#
loop_
_entity_poly.entity_id
_entity_poly.type
_entity_poly.pdbx_seq_one_letter_code
_entity_poly.pdbx_strand_id
1 'polypeptide(L)'
;LLTSSISITWAHHSRMENNSKQAFQELLFKVLLKAYFMAVQAYEHFESPFTIAYSVYGSTLFMVTEFHGLHVIIETTFLILCLLRHWFNHFPPIYH
;
A
#
# COMPACT_ATOMS: atom_id res chain seq x y z
N LEU A 1 1.06 7.77 2.86
CA LEU A 1 -0.31 7.89 2.30
C LEU A 1 -0.42 9.01 1.27
N LEU A 2 -0.10 10.27 1.58
CA LEU A 2 -0.11 11.36 0.57
C LEU A 2 0.88 11.14 -0.57
N THR A 3 2.13 10.80 -0.26
CA THR A 3 3.16 10.47 -1.27
C THR A 3 2.81 9.23 -2.09
N SER A 4 2.12 8.24 -1.50
CA SER A 4 1.68 7.05 -2.24
C SER A 4 0.55 7.34 -3.23
N SER A 5 -0.29 8.35 -2.99
CA SER A 5 -1.34 8.75 -3.94
C SER A 5 -0.75 9.41 -5.19
N ILE A 6 0.33 10.18 -5.01
CA ILE A 6 1.04 10.85 -6.11
C ILE A 6 1.71 9.82 -7.04
N SER A 7 2.35 8.77 -6.51
CA SER A 7 2.93 7.71 -7.34
C SER A 7 1.89 6.87 -8.11
N ILE A 8 0.61 6.79 -7.67
CA ILE A 8 -0.44 6.15 -8.48
C ILE A 8 -0.76 6.98 -9.71
N THR A 9 -0.98 8.28 -9.50
CA THR A 9 -1.28 9.20 -10.60
C THR A 9 -0.13 9.25 -11.59
N TRP A 10 1.11 9.21 -11.09
CA TRP A 10 2.30 9.15 -11.93
C TRP A 10 2.43 7.82 -12.66
N ALA A 11 2.22 6.68 -11.99
CA ALA A 11 2.21 5.36 -12.64
C ALA A 11 1.13 5.28 -13.73
N HIS A 12 -0.05 5.85 -13.49
CA HIS A 12 -1.13 5.94 -14.47
C HIS A 12 -0.72 6.82 -15.66
N HIS A 13 -0.12 7.98 -15.41
CA HIS A 13 0.36 8.87 -16.46
C HIS A 13 1.49 8.26 -17.29
N SER A 14 2.48 7.61 -16.65
CA SER A 14 3.57 6.93 -17.34
C SER A 14 3.10 5.71 -18.15
N ARG A 15 2.00 5.06 -17.76
CA ARG A 15 1.35 4.04 -18.60
C ARG A 15 0.68 4.66 -19.82
N MET A 16 0.03 5.82 -19.70
CA MET A 16 -0.56 6.53 -20.84
C MET A 16 0.50 7.03 -21.83
N GLU A 17 1.68 7.38 -21.33
CA GLU A 17 2.85 7.76 -22.15
C GLU A 17 3.65 6.55 -22.68
N ASN A 18 3.15 5.32 -22.50
CA ASN A 18 3.78 4.07 -22.92
C ASN A 18 5.17 3.80 -22.30
N ASN A 19 5.54 4.53 -21.24
CA ASN A 19 6.80 4.37 -20.53
C ASN A 19 6.70 3.25 -19.47
N SER A 20 6.73 2.00 -19.98
CA SER A 20 6.57 0.80 -19.15
C SER A 20 7.64 0.64 -18.06
N LYS A 21 8.85 1.20 -18.25
CA LYS A 21 9.92 1.17 -17.25
C LYS A 21 9.62 2.11 -16.09
N GLN A 22 9.17 3.32 -16.38
CA GLN A 22 8.80 4.30 -15.36
C GLN A 22 7.56 3.84 -14.57
N ALA A 23 6.55 3.31 -15.25
CA ALA A 23 5.38 2.73 -14.59
C ALA A 23 5.74 1.58 -13.64
N PHE A 24 6.71 0.73 -14.01
CA PHE A 24 7.22 -0.32 -13.13
C PHE A 24 7.95 0.24 -11.90
N GLN A 25 8.81 1.24 -12.09
CA GLN A 25 9.56 1.88 -11.00
C GLN A 25 8.64 2.57 -10.00
N GLU A 26 7.63 3.32 -10.46
CA GLU A 26 6.64 3.97 -9.59
C GLU A 26 5.83 2.95 -8.78
N LEU A 27 5.40 1.86 -9.43
CA LEU A 27 4.62 0.83 -8.77
C LEU A 27 5.46 0.06 -7.74
N LEU A 28 6.72 -0.23 -8.05
CA LEU A 28 7.68 -0.83 -7.12
C LEU A 28 7.95 0.07 -5.92
N PHE A 29 8.22 1.36 -6.15
CA PHE A 29 8.45 2.33 -5.08
C PHE A 29 7.24 2.41 -4.13
N LYS A 30 6.03 2.36 -4.68
CA LYS A 30 4.80 2.37 -3.90
C LYS A 30 4.61 1.11 -3.04
N VAL A 31 4.97 -0.07 -3.54
CA VAL A 31 4.97 -1.31 -2.74
C VAL A 31 5.96 -1.21 -1.58
N LEU A 32 7.17 -0.71 -1.83
CA LEU A 32 8.18 -0.52 -0.78
C LEU A 32 7.71 0.46 0.30
N LEU A 33 7.12 1.58 -0.09
CA LEU A 33 6.63 2.57 0.86
C LEU A 33 5.47 2.03 1.72
N LYS A 34 4.57 1.23 1.14
CA LYS A 34 3.49 0.55 1.87
C LYS A 34 4.03 -0.52 2.83
N ALA A 35 5.03 -1.29 2.41
CA ALA A 35 5.69 -2.27 3.27
C ALA A 35 6.42 -1.60 4.46
N TYR A 36 7.09 -0.47 4.22
CA TYR A 36 7.72 0.32 5.27
C TYR A 36 6.69 0.84 6.29
N PHE A 37 5.58 1.40 5.82
CA PHE A 37 4.50 1.85 6.70
C PHE A 37 3.95 0.71 7.57
N MET A 38 3.77 -0.49 7.00
CA MET A 38 3.32 -1.67 7.74
C MET A 38 4.32 -2.10 8.83
N ALA A 39 5.62 -2.00 8.56
CA ALA A 39 6.66 -2.31 9.56
C ALA A 39 6.63 -1.32 10.73
N VAL A 40 6.46 -0.03 10.46
CA VAL A 40 6.31 1.00 11.50
C VAL A 40 5.01 0.78 12.29
N GLN A 41 3.89 0.48 11.62
CA GLN A 41 2.62 0.20 12.28
C GLN A 41 2.70 -1.02 13.21
N ALA A 42 3.44 -2.05 12.81
CA ALA A 42 3.68 -3.23 13.65
C ALA A 42 4.57 -2.89 14.86
N TYR A 43 5.62 -2.08 14.67
CA TYR A 43 6.47 -1.62 15.77
C TYR A 43 5.69 -0.80 16.80
N GLU A 44 4.86 0.15 16.36
CA GLU A 44 3.99 0.92 17.26
C GLU A 44 3.01 0.04 18.03
N HIS A 45 2.54 -1.04 17.40
CA HIS A 45 1.66 -2.00 18.06
C HIS A 45 2.39 -2.82 19.14
N PHE A 46 3.63 -3.23 18.90
CA PHE A 46 4.44 -3.96 19.89
C PHE A 46 4.83 -3.09 21.10
N GLU A 47 5.13 -1.80 20.88
CA GLU A 47 5.52 -0.87 21.94
C GLU A 47 4.32 -0.23 22.66
N SER A 48 3.08 -0.47 22.22
CA SER A 48 1.90 0.13 22.83
C SER A 48 1.71 -0.37 24.28
N PRO A 49 1.69 0.53 25.28
CA PRO A 49 1.51 0.17 26.69
C PRO A 49 0.06 -0.22 27.03
N PHE A 50 -0.86 -0.10 26.08
CA PHE A 50 -2.28 -0.37 26.26
C PHE A 50 -2.67 -1.65 25.50
N THR A 51 -3.38 -2.54 26.18
CA THR A 51 -4.03 -3.69 25.56
C THR A 51 -5.48 -3.35 25.16
N ILE A 52 -6.06 -4.11 24.23
CA ILE A 52 -7.48 -3.99 23.83
C ILE A 52 -8.43 -3.93 25.05
N ALA A 53 -8.08 -4.62 26.14
CA ALA A 53 -8.92 -4.74 27.33
C ALA A 53 -8.75 -3.60 28.35
N TYR A 54 -7.85 -2.64 28.13
CA TYR A 54 -7.45 -1.69 29.18
C TYR A 54 -8.49 -0.58 29.44
N SER A 55 -9.20 -0.10 28.42
CA SER A 55 -10.27 0.91 28.57
C SER A 55 -11.09 1.09 27.28
N VAL A 56 -12.19 1.84 27.36
CA VAL A 56 -12.97 2.26 26.18
C VAL A 56 -12.09 3.01 25.16
N TYR A 57 -11.15 3.83 25.63
CA TYR A 57 -10.21 4.54 24.76
C TYR A 57 -9.24 3.57 24.07
N GLY A 58 -8.64 2.65 24.83
CA GLY A 58 -7.72 1.65 24.30
C GLY A 58 -8.40 0.75 23.25
N SER A 59 -9.58 0.22 23.56
CA SER A 59 -10.35 -0.63 22.65
C SER A 59 -10.76 0.08 21.34
N THR A 60 -11.20 1.34 21.41
CA THR A 60 -11.61 2.10 20.22
C THR A 60 -10.42 2.50 19.34
N LEU A 61 -9.31 2.94 19.95
CA LEU A 61 -8.08 3.27 19.23
C LEU A 61 -7.51 2.04 18.51
N PHE A 62 -7.46 0.90 19.20
CA PHE A 62 -6.94 -0.34 18.63
C PHE A 62 -7.82 -0.83 17.48
N MET A 63 -9.15 -0.81 17.66
CA MET A 63 -10.09 -1.27 16.64
C MET A 63 -9.98 -0.45 15.34
N VAL A 64 -9.87 0.88 15.43
CA VAL A 64 -9.72 1.74 14.23
C VAL A 64 -8.36 1.56 13.58
N THR A 65 -7.29 1.52 14.37
CA THR A 65 -5.91 1.39 13.87
C THR A 65 -5.69 0.03 13.21
N GLU A 66 -6.16 -1.05 13.82
CA GLU A 66 -6.03 -2.40 13.25
C GLU A 66 -6.91 -2.60 12.02
N PHE A 67 -8.13 -2.08 12.00
CA PHE A 67 -8.98 -2.13 10.81
C PHE A 67 -8.34 -1.37 9.64
N HIS A 68 -7.73 -0.21 9.91
CA HIS A 68 -6.94 0.50 8.92
C HIS A 68 -5.73 -0.31 8.46
N GLY A 69 -5.01 -0.96 9.38
CA GLY A 69 -3.89 -1.85 9.07
C GLY A 69 -4.29 -2.99 8.13
N LEU A 70 -5.42 -3.65 8.39
CA LEU A 70 -5.99 -4.67 7.52
C LEU A 70 -6.29 -4.14 6.12
N HIS A 71 -6.91 -2.96 6.02
CA HIS A 71 -7.17 -2.32 4.73
C HIS A 71 -5.86 -2.06 3.96
N VAL A 72 -4.81 -1.57 4.63
CA VAL A 72 -3.50 -1.32 4.02
C VAL A 72 -2.85 -2.61 3.52
N ILE A 73 -3.00 -3.74 4.23
CA ILE A 73 -2.53 -5.06 3.79
C ILE A 73 -3.22 -5.48 2.48
N ILE A 74 -4.56 -5.40 2.44
CA ILE A 74 -5.35 -5.74 1.25
C ILE A 74 -4.90 -4.88 0.06
N GLU A 75 -4.79 -3.56 0.23
CA GLU A 75 -4.32 -2.66 -0.83
C GLU A 75 -2.89 -2.99 -1.29
N THR A 76 -2.01 -3.43 -0.38
CA THR A 76 -0.63 -3.80 -0.72
C THR A 76 -0.59 -5.07 -1.54
N THR A 77 -1.39 -6.10 -1.19
CA THR A 77 -1.50 -7.32 -1.98
C THR A 77 -2.02 -7.05 -3.39
N PHE A 78 -3.02 -6.18 -3.53
CA PHE A 78 -3.53 -5.76 -4.83
C PHE A 78 -2.45 -5.09 -5.69
N LEU A 79 -1.63 -4.21 -5.09
CA LEU A 79 -0.51 -3.58 -5.79
C LEU A 79 0.58 -4.56 -6.23
N ILE A 80 0.91 -5.53 -5.38
CA ILE A 80 1.88 -6.59 -5.72
C ILE A 80 1.37 -7.39 -6.91
N LEU A 81 0.09 -7.77 -6.93
CA LEU A 81 -0.51 -8.45 -8.08
C LEU A 81 -0.44 -7.60 -9.36
N CYS A 82 -0.68 -6.29 -9.26
CA CYS A 82 -0.53 -5.37 -10.39
C CYS A 82 0.93 -5.30 -10.88
N LEU A 83 1.90 -5.30 -9.96
CA LEU A 83 3.33 -5.26 -10.28
C LEU A 83 3.78 -6.54 -10.98
N LEU A 84 3.37 -7.69 -10.46
CA LEU A 84 3.63 -8.99 -11.07
C LEU A 84 3.00 -9.08 -12.47
N ARG A 85 1.75 -8.63 -12.63
CA ARG A 85 1.08 -8.59 -13.94
C ARG A 85 1.81 -7.68 -14.93
N HIS A 86 2.37 -6.57 -14.48
CA HIS A 86 3.18 -5.67 -15.30
C HIS A 86 4.51 -6.29 -15.69
N TRP A 87 5.18 -7.00 -14.77
CA TRP A 87 6.43 -7.72 -15.05
C TRP A 87 6.26 -8.81 -16.12
N PHE A 88 5.14 -9.53 -16.10
CA PHE A 88 4.84 -10.55 -17.11
C PHE A 88 4.28 -9.96 -18.42
N ASN A 89 4.31 -8.63 -18.62
CA ASN A 89 3.74 -7.93 -19.80
C ASN A 89 2.26 -8.30 -20.09
N HIS A 90 1.52 -8.75 -19.08
CA HIS A 90 0.11 -9.18 -19.23
C HIS A 90 -0.88 -8.00 -19.34
N PHE A 91 -0.38 -6.78 -19.53
CA PHE A 91 -1.23 -5.63 -19.83
C PHE A 91 -1.04 -5.20 -21.30
N PRO A 92 -1.74 -5.81 -22.25
CA PRO A 92 -1.79 -5.28 -23.62
C PRO A 92 -2.39 -3.86 -23.61
N PRO A 93 -1.97 -2.97 -24.51
CA PRO A 93 -2.42 -1.57 -24.55
C PRO A 93 -3.90 -1.39 -24.96
N ILE A 94 -4.69 -2.46 -25.07
CA ILE A 94 -5.93 -2.47 -25.85
C ILE A 94 -7.19 -2.47 -24.97
N TYR A 95 -7.13 -2.88 -23.70
CA TYR A 95 -8.30 -2.82 -22.82
C TYR A 95 -7.90 -2.33 -21.41
N HIS A 96 -8.50 -1.20 -21.03
CA HIS A 96 -8.37 -0.54 -19.73
C HIS A 96 -8.92 -1.39 -18.59
#